data_AF-A0A2L2Z8C5-F1
#
_entry.id   AF-A0A2L2Z8C5-F1
#
_cell.length_a   1.000
_cell.length_b   1.000
_cell.length_c   1.000
_cell.angle_alpha   90.00
_cell.angle_beta   90.00
_cell.angle_gamma   90.00
#
_symmetry.space_group_name_H-M   'P 1'
#
loop_
_entity.id
_entity.type
_entity.pdbx_description
1 polymer ?
#
loop_
_entity_poly.entity_id
_entity_poly.type
_entity_poly.pdbx_seq_one_letter_code
_entity_poly.pdbx_strand_id
1 'polypeptide(L)'
;DYASDFDCNKVKLVCARVSTRAAFLVSAAVASFLYKIKRPRTTVGVDGSVYNCLPHFHDLMVKNIEELTIPVYKFDLMLSE
;
A
#
# COMPACT_ATOMS: atom_id res chain seq x y z
N ASP A 1 15.64 31.71 10.41
CA ASP A 1 15.46 30.27 10.68
C ASP A 1 15.12 29.52 9.41
N TYR A 2 16.12 28.86 8.83
CA TYR A 2 15.94 27.97 7.69
C TYR A 2 16.15 26.53 8.18
N ALA A 3 15.32 25.60 7.71
CA ALA A 3 15.52 24.18 7.98
C ALA A 3 16.85 23.72 7.36
N SER A 4 17.65 22.97 8.12
CA SER A 4 18.89 22.40 7.60
C SER A 4 18.60 21.19 6.71
N ASP A 5 19.53 20.85 5.81
CA ASP A 5 19.42 19.61 4.99
C ASP A 5 19.28 18.35 5.86
N PHE A 6 19.88 18.37 7.04
CA PHE A 6 19.76 17.28 8.01
C PHE A 6 18.34 17.13 8.54
N ASP A 7 17.64 18.23 8.80
CA ASP A 7 16.24 18.21 9.24
C ASP A 7 15.32 17.73 8.11
N CYS A 8 15.55 18.19 6.88
CA CYS A 8 14.82 17.70 5.70
C CYS A 8 14.99 16.19 5.51
N ASN A 9 16.21 15.65 5.70
CA ASN A 9 16.48 14.23 5.61
C ASN A 9 15.76 13.41 6.70
N LYS A 10 15.69 13.92 7.93
CA LYS A 10 14.92 13.27 9.01
C LYS A 10 13.44 13.22 8.69
N VAL A 11 12.84 14.33 8.26
CA VAL A 11 11.42 14.37 7.91
C VAL A 11 11.13 13.41 6.76
N LYS A 12 11.98 13.37 5.73
CA LYS A 12 11.87 12.41 4.63
C LYS A 12 11.88 10.96 5.12
N LEU A 13 12.78 10.61 6.05
CA LEU A 13 12.84 9.28 6.64
C LEU A 13 11.57 8.95 7.43
N VAL A 14 11.08 9.88 8.26
CA VAL A 14 9.83 9.72 9.02
C VAL A 14 8.66 9.48 8.07
N CYS A 15 8.50 10.32 7.06
CA CYS A 15 7.45 10.16 6.04
C CYS A 15 7.55 8.80 5.36
N ALA A 16 8.74 8.38 4.91
CA ALA A 16 8.93 7.08 4.29
C ALA A 16 8.48 5.92 5.21
N ARG A 17 8.86 5.95 6.49
CA ARG A 17 8.47 4.92 7.46
C ARG A 17 6.98 4.89 7.74
N VAL A 18 6.36 6.06 7.90
CA VAL A 18 4.90 6.18 8.13
C VAL A 18 4.14 5.65 6.91
N SER A 19 4.57 6.02 5.71
CA SER A 19 3.97 5.56 4.46
C SER A 19 4.13 4.06 4.24
N THR A 20 5.30 3.49 4.51
CA THR A 20 5.50 2.02 4.45
C THR A 20 4.54 1.30 5.41
N ARG A 21 4.41 1.79 6.65
CA ARG A 21 3.47 1.22 7.62
C ARG A 21 2.02 1.30 7.13
N ALA A 22 1.64 2.43 6.53
CA ALA A 22 0.29 2.61 5.97
C ALA A 22 0.01 1.58 4.85
N ALA A 23 0.96 1.37 3.93
CA ALA A 23 0.82 0.36 2.87
C ALA A 23 0.60 -1.05 3.44
N PHE A 24 1.34 -1.43 4.49
CA PHE A 24 1.22 -2.77 5.09
C PHE A 24 -0.14 -2.97 5.77
N LEU A 25 -0.62 -1.96 6.51
CA LEU A 25 -1.92 -2.04 7.18
C LEU A 25 -3.08 -2.14 6.18
N VAL A 26 -3.06 -1.34 5.11
CA VAL A 26 -4.09 -1.42 4.07
C VAL A 26 -4.03 -2.76 3.35
N SER A 27 -2.82 -3.29 3.08
CA SER A 27 -2.63 -4.60 2.47
C SER A 27 -3.25 -5.73 3.30
N ALA A 28 -3.04 -5.72 4.62
CA ALA A 28 -3.64 -6.70 5.53
C ALA A 28 -5.18 -6.62 5.53
N ALA A 29 -5.74 -5.42 5.45
CA ALA A 29 -7.18 -5.24 5.31
C ALA A 29 -7.71 -5.84 4.00
N VAL A 30 -7.05 -5.55 2.87
CA VAL A 30 -7.42 -6.09 1.55
C VAL A 30 -7.31 -7.62 1.53
N ALA A 31 -6.22 -8.19 2.05
CA ALA A 31 -6.06 -9.64 2.17
C ALA A 31 -7.19 -10.29 2.97
N SER A 32 -7.59 -9.66 4.08
CA SER A 32 -8.71 -10.11 4.90
C SER A 32 -10.04 -10.08 4.14
N PHE A 33 -10.26 -9.05 3.31
CA PHE A 33 -11.45 -8.98 2.45
C PHE A 33 -11.45 -10.07 1.38
N LEU A 34 -10.32 -10.32 0.71
CA LEU A 34 -10.20 -11.39 -0.29
C LEU A 34 -10.54 -12.75 0.32
N TYR A 35 -10.04 -13.03 1.52
CA TYR A 35 -10.38 -14.23 2.28
C TYR A 35 -11.88 -14.32 2.62
N LYS A 36 -12.51 -13.20 3.00
CA LYS A 36 -13.93 -13.15 3.35
C LYS A 36 -14.84 -13.35 2.12
N ILE A 37 -14.49 -12.75 0.99
CA ILE A 37 -15.29 -12.76 -0.25
C ILE A 37 -15.20 -14.11 -0.97
N LYS A 38 -14.09 -14.84 -0.82
CA LYS A 38 -13.88 -16.20 -1.37
C LYS A 38 -14.09 -16.31 -2.89
N ARG A 39 -13.63 -15.30 -3.63
CA ARG A 39 -13.65 -15.31 -5.10
C ARG A 39 -12.27 -15.67 -5.65
N PRO A 40 -12.19 -16.51 -6.70
CA PRO A 40 -10.91 -16.90 -7.30
C PRO A 40 -10.09 -15.72 -7.84
N ARG A 41 -10.77 -14.65 -8.30
CA ARG A 41 -10.15 -13.42 -8.78
C ARG A 41 -10.99 -12.22 -8.38
N THR A 42 -10.36 -11.18 -7.83
CA THR A 42 -11.02 -9.93 -7.41
C THR A 42 -10.19 -8.72 -7.83
N THR A 43 -10.79 -7.79 -8.56
CA THR A 43 -10.16 -6.49 -8.84
C THR A 43 -10.50 -5.52 -7.71
N VAL A 44 -9.47 -4.89 -7.14
CA VAL A 44 -9.60 -3.88 -6.08
C VAL A 44 -9.34 -2.51 -6.72
N GLY A 45 -10.37 -1.67 -6.76
CA GLY A 45 -10.24 -0.28 -7.15
C GLY A 45 -9.52 0.51 -6.04
N VAL A 46 -8.48 1.24 -6.41
CA VAL A 46 -7.69 2.07 -5.50
C VAL A 46 -7.63 3.48 -6.07
N ASP A 47 -7.89 4.48 -5.23
CA ASP A 47 -7.68 5.88 -5.57
C ASP A 47 -7.15 6.64 -4.33
N GLY A 48 -6.51 7.77 -4.57
CA GLY A 48 -6.01 8.68 -3.56
C GLY A 48 -4.56 9.10 -3.80
N SER A 49 -4.25 10.34 -3.44
CA SER A 49 -2.93 10.95 -3.63
C SER A 49 -1.79 10.20 -2.93
N VAL A 50 -2.07 9.49 -1.83
CA VAL A 50 -1.07 8.64 -1.15
C VAL A 50 -0.61 7.50 -2.06
N TYR A 51 -1.55 6.81 -2.69
CA TYR A 51 -1.26 5.71 -3.61
C TYR A 51 -0.61 6.23 -4.90
N ASN A 52 -1.09 7.37 -5.42
CA ASN A 52 -0.65 7.93 -6.69
C ASN A 52 0.71 8.63 -6.61
N CYS A 53 1.02 9.30 -5.50
CA CYS A 53 2.17 10.20 -5.41
C CYS A 53 3.33 9.65 -4.57
N LEU A 54 3.11 8.68 -3.68
CA LEU A 54 4.20 8.16 -2.86
C LEU A 54 4.99 7.08 -3.60
N PRO A 55 6.32 7.22 -3.67
CA PRO A 55 7.14 6.21 -4.31
C PRO A 55 7.01 4.89 -3.55
N HIS A 56 6.92 3.79 -4.31
CA HIS A 56 6.84 2.40 -3.82
C HIS A 56 5.55 2.01 -3.09
N PHE A 57 4.56 2.90 -2.95
CA PHE A 57 3.33 2.55 -2.22
C PHE A 57 2.56 1.40 -2.90
N HIS A 58 2.42 1.47 -4.22
CA HIS A 58 1.85 0.41 -5.04
C HIS A 58 2.58 -0.93 -4.86
N ASP A 59 3.90 -0.94 -5.07
CA ASP A 59 4.72 -2.15 -5.00
C ASP A 59 4.67 -2.79 -3.60
N LEU A 60 4.73 -1.97 -2.55
CA LEU A 60 4.59 -2.44 -1.17
C LEU A 60 3.21 -3.04 -0.95
N MET A 61 2.15 -2.43 -1.48
CA MET A 61 0.81 -2.99 -1.36
C MET A 61 0.68 -4.34 -2.05
N VAL A 62 1.04 -4.43 -3.33
CA VAL A 62 0.95 -5.67 -4.11
C VAL A 62 1.72 -6.79 -3.40
N LYS A 63 2.98 -6.55 -3.04
CA LYS A 63 3.82 -7.53 -2.35
C LYS A 63 3.19 -8.01 -1.04
N ASN A 64 2.71 -7.10 -0.19
CA ASN A 64 2.16 -7.49 1.12
C ASN A 64 0.81 -8.20 0.98
N ILE A 65 -0.03 -7.82 0.01
CA ILE A 65 -1.29 -8.54 -0.23
C ILE A 65 -0.97 -9.96 -0.71
N GLU A 66 -0.02 -10.14 -1.65
CA GLU A 66 0.41 -11.46 -2.11
C GLU A 66 0.96 -12.33 -0.97
N GLU A 67 1.78 -11.76 -0.07
CA GLU A 67 2.33 -12.48 1.08
C GLU A 67 1.25 -12.89 2.11
N LEU A 68 0.18 -12.09 2.27
CA LEU A 68 -0.88 -12.32 3.26
C LEU A 68 -2.08 -13.10 2.71
N THR A 69 -2.20 -13.25 1.39
CA THR A 69 -3.36 -13.92 0.77
C THR A 69 -3.12 -15.40 0.53
N ILE A 70 -4.20 -16.16 0.52
CA ILE A 70 -4.16 -17.56 0.12
C ILE A 70 -4.01 -17.61 -1.42
N PRO A 71 -3.10 -18.42 -1.99
CA PRO A 71 -2.82 -18.44 -3.44
C PRO A 71 -4.03 -18.66 -4.36
N VAL A 72 -5.14 -19.20 -3.82
CA VAL A 72 -6.39 -19.44 -4.56
C VAL A 72 -7.18 -18.15 -4.81
N TYR A 73 -6.98 -17.11 -3.98
CA TYR A 73 -7.68 -15.82 -4.09
C TYR A 73 -6.76 -14.80 -4.74
N LYS A 74 -6.79 -14.75 -6.07
CA LYS A 74 -5.99 -13.80 -6.85
C LYS A 74 -6.61 -12.40 -6.80
N PHE A 75 -5.77 -11.37 -6.94
CA PHE A 75 -6.22 -9.99 -7.00
C PHE A 75 -5.49 -9.21 -8.08
N ASP A 76 -6.11 -8.11 -8.52
CA ASP A 76 -5.50 -7.09 -9.35
C ASP A 76 -5.81 -5.73 -8.69
N LEU A 77 -4.84 -4.82 -8.62
CA LEU A 77 -5.09 -3.43 -8.23
C LEU A 77 -5.31 -2.59 -9.49
N MET A 78 -6.36 -1.79 -9.50
CA MET A 78 -6.68 -0.89 -10.61
C MET A 78 -6.92 0.52 -10.06
N LEU A 79 -6.39 1.53 -10.74
CA LEU A 79 -6.72 2.91 -10.43
C LEU A 79 -8.20 3.15 -10.72
N SER A 80 -8.95 3.60 -9.72
CA SER A 80 -10.33 4.02 -9.91
C SER A 80 -10.31 5.51 -10.26
N GLU A 81 -10.56 5.84 -11.53
CA GLU A 81 -10.87 7.22 -11.94
C GLU A 81 -12.25 7.68 -11.45
#